data_AF-A0A4T0DWT7-F1
#
_entry.id   AF-A0A4T0DWT7-F1
#
_cell.length_a   1.000
_cell.length_b   1.000
_cell.length_c   1.000
_cell.angle_alpha   90.00
_cell.angle_beta   90.00
_cell.angle_gamma   90.00
#
_symmetry.space_group_name_H-M   'P 1'
#
loop_
_entity.id
_entity.type
_entity.pdbx_description
1 polymer ?
#
loop_
_entity_poly.entity_id
_entity_poly.type
_entity_poly.pdbx_seq_one_letter_code
_entity_poly.pdbx_strand_id
1 'polypeptide(L)'
;MFALPLDSKQALIQWLNPCLPTCIALYRRLQFGHFTPGSRLFSSVDLTILTHGKVPSSPWIVAFVDRTCRPETEVWIAASWEHDTPADDSWLPQADDLVRSLLKEISKAEIIPQASSPITGSDKSTSLPADTNGNGSVDRDQYEKHLMNEKVVLLGAVHSSTVAILKRLGLLDSSFVGSDIPYQKYIFDLRNDVVPGSLPPGFVYGKVDPNPAWKAVWR
;
A
#
# COMPACT_ATOMS: atom_id res chain seq x y z
N MET A 1 18.82 -3.88 5.65
CA MET A 1 17.58 -4.18 4.91
C MET A 1 17.84 -5.38 4.02
N PHE A 2 16.98 -6.39 4.04
CA PHE A 2 17.09 -7.58 3.20
C PHE A 2 16.17 -7.44 1.99
N ALA A 3 16.69 -7.76 0.80
CA ALA A 3 15.86 -8.00 -0.37
C ALA A 3 15.41 -9.46 -0.34
N LEU A 4 14.10 -9.69 -0.30
CA LEU A 4 13.52 -11.03 -0.27
C LEU A 4 13.26 -11.51 -1.71
N PRO A 5 13.54 -12.80 -2.00
CA PRO A 5 13.05 -13.42 -3.23
C PRO A 5 11.53 -13.31 -3.33
N LEU A 6 11.01 -13.15 -4.55
CA LEU A 6 9.57 -13.02 -4.75
C LEU A 6 8.79 -14.27 -4.33
N ASP A 7 9.44 -15.43 -4.39
CA ASP A 7 8.88 -16.71 -3.93
C ASP A 7 8.64 -16.74 -2.41
N SER A 8 9.29 -15.86 -1.64
CA SER A 8 9.06 -15.69 -0.20
C SER A 8 7.74 -14.97 0.14
N LYS A 9 6.98 -14.53 -0.87
CA LYS A 9 5.69 -13.85 -0.72
C LYS A 9 4.71 -14.59 0.20
N GLN A 10 4.57 -15.91 0.03
CA GLN A 10 3.62 -16.69 0.81
C GLN A 10 4.02 -16.77 2.30
N ALA A 11 5.33 -16.88 2.56
CA ALA A 11 5.87 -16.86 3.92
C ALA A 11 5.66 -15.48 4.57
N LEU A 12 5.88 -14.39 3.83
CA LEU A 12 5.63 -13.03 4.29
C LEU A 12 4.15 -12.80 4.61
N ILE A 13 3.23 -13.29 3.77
CA ILE A 13 1.78 -13.23 4.03
C ILE A 13 1.45 -13.96 5.34
N GLN A 14 1.94 -15.18 5.53
CA GLN A 14 1.69 -15.93 6.77
C GLN A 14 2.24 -15.22 8.00
N TRP A 15 3.42 -14.62 7.88
CA TRP A 15 4.05 -13.86 8.95
C TRP A 15 3.33 -12.55 9.28
N LEU A 16 2.74 -11.88 8.29
CA LEU A 16 1.93 -10.67 8.46
C LEU A 16 0.49 -10.95 8.90
N ASN A 17 0.03 -12.20 8.90
CA ASN A 17 -1.37 -12.51 9.25
C ASN A 17 -1.76 -12.11 10.69
N PRO A 18 -0.92 -12.33 11.74
CA PRO A 18 -1.18 -11.81 13.09
C PRO A 18 -1.22 -10.28 13.15
N CYS A 19 -0.67 -9.62 12.14
CA CYS A 19 -0.60 -8.18 11.97
C CYS A 19 -1.84 -7.59 11.25
N LEU A 20 -2.88 -8.40 11.04
CA LEU A 20 -4.14 -7.87 10.56
C LEU A 20 -4.93 -7.26 11.72
N PRO A 21 -5.61 -6.13 11.50
CA PRO A 21 -5.87 -5.55 10.18
C PRO A 21 -4.96 -4.37 9.77
N THR A 22 -4.06 -3.89 10.61
CA THR A 22 -3.37 -2.63 10.30
C THR A 22 -2.47 -2.75 9.06
N CYS A 23 -1.87 -3.91 8.81
CA CYS A 23 -1.07 -4.16 7.62
C CYS A 23 -1.88 -4.48 6.35
N ILE A 24 -3.23 -4.36 6.38
CA ILE A 24 -4.13 -4.85 5.32
C ILE A 24 -3.78 -4.35 3.92
N ALA A 25 -3.24 -3.13 3.80
CA ALA A 25 -2.90 -2.52 2.53
C ALA A 25 -1.79 -3.30 1.82
N LEU A 26 -0.66 -3.53 2.51
CA LEU A 26 0.41 -4.39 2.02
C LEU A 26 -0.07 -5.84 1.90
N TYR A 27 -0.79 -6.36 2.89
CA TYR A 27 -1.26 -7.75 2.90
C TYR A 27 -2.07 -8.09 1.64
N ARG A 28 -3.04 -7.24 1.26
CA ARG A 28 -3.84 -7.43 0.04
C ARG A 28 -3.03 -7.26 -1.23
N ARG A 29 -2.07 -6.33 -1.26
CA ARG A 29 -1.14 -6.20 -2.38
C ARG A 29 -0.31 -7.48 -2.57
N LEU A 30 0.12 -8.12 -1.49
CA LEU A 30 0.83 -9.40 -1.58
C LEU A 30 -0.08 -10.54 -2.06
N GLN A 31 -1.35 -10.57 -1.64
CA GLN A 31 -2.29 -11.61 -2.05
C GLN A 31 -2.71 -11.51 -3.52
N PHE A 32 -3.08 -10.31 -3.96
CA PHE A 32 -3.79 -10.10 -5.23
C PHE A 32 -3.09 -9.13 -6.18
N GLY A 33 -1.94 -8.59 -5.79
CA GLY A 33 -1.20 -7.66 -6.62
C GLY A 33 -0.66 -8.30 -7.89
N HIS A 34 -0.50 -7.46 -8.91
CA HIS A 34 0.26 -7.80 -10.11
C HIS A 34 1.75 -7.63 -9.81
N PHE A 35 2.54 -8.68 -10.06
CA PHE A 35 3.99 -8.67 -9.84
C PHE A 35 4.70 -8.63 -11.18
N THR A 36 5.40 -7.53 -11.45
CA THR A 36 6.25 -7.39 -12.63
C THR A 36 7.65 -7.94 -12.36
N PRO A 37 8.49 -8.14 -13.39
CA PRO A 37 9.91 -8.43 -13.19
C PRO A 37 10.66 -7.35 -12.38
N GLY A 38 10.13 -6.13 -12.31
CA GLY A 38 10.65 -5.03 -11.49
C GLY A 38 10.18 -5.05 -10.04
N SER A 39 9.20 -5.89 -9.68
CA SER A 39 8.73 -6.02 -8.31
C SER A 39 9.82 -6.53 -7.37
N ARG A 40 9.90 -5.94 -6.17
CA ARG A 40 10.84 -6.28 -5.11
C ARG A 40 10.11 -6.34 -3.77
N LEU A 41 10.58 -7.22 -2.90
CA LEU A 41 10.16 -7.30 -1.51
C LEU A 41 11.34 -6.92 -0.63
N PHE A 42 11.11 -6.02 0.31
CA PHE A 42 12.10 -5.63 1.31
C PHE A 42 11.62 -5.94 2.71
N SER A 43 12.54 -6.36 3.55
CA SER A 43 12.27 -6.64 4.96
C SER A 43 13.45 -6.26 5.83
N SER A 44 13.19 -5.64 6.96
CA SER A 44 14.20 -5.48 8.02
C SER A 44 14.43 -6.77 8.81
N VAL A 45 13.56 -7.75 8.63
CA VAL A 45 13.55 -9.02 9.34
C VAL A 45 13.94 -10.15 8.40
N ASP A 46 14.81 -11.04 8.87
CA ASP A 46 15.16 -12.23 8.12
C ASP A 46 14.08 -13.31 8.27
N LEU A 47 13.25 -13.46 7.23
CA LEU A 47 12.18 -14.46 7.20
C LEU A 47 12.70 -15.90 7.08
N THR A 48 13.98 -16.10 6.75
CA THR A 48 14.58 -17.45 6.68
C THR A 48 14.93 -18.00 8.07
N ILE A 49 15.15 -17.10 9.04
CA ILE A 49 15.55 -17.43 10.40
C ILE A 49 14.35 -17.46 11.35
N LEU A 50 13.28 -16.73 11.03
CA LEU A 50 12.11 -16.69 11.89
C LEU A 50 11.31 -17.99 11.86
N THR A 51 11.08 -18.56 13.03
CA THR A 51 10.09 -19.61 13.23
C THR A 51 8.68 -19.05 12.96
N HIS A 52 7.93 -19.74 12.09
CA HIS A 52 6.59 -19.33 11.68
C HIS A 52 5.73 -18.89 12.88
N GLY A 53 5.27 -17.63 12.85
CA GLY A 53 4.24 -17.11 13.76
C GLY A 53 4.72 -16.21 14.90
N LYS A 54 6.04 -16.03 15.15
CA LYS A 54 6.50 -15.06 16.16
C LYS A 54 6.94 -13.75 15.51
N VAL A 55 6.14 -12.71 15.70
CA VAL A 55 6.50 -11.34 15.30
C VAL A 55 7.57 -10.82 16.29
N PRO A 56 8.69 -10.23 15.84
CA PRO A 56 9.70 -9.66 16.72
C PRO A 56 9.13 -8.53 17.58
N SER A 57 9.58 -8.45 18.84
CA SER A 57 9.29 -7.29 19.71
C SER A 57 10.08 -6.05 19.32
N SER A 58 11.21 -6.22 18.62
CA SER A 58 12.00 -5.10 18.10
C SER A 58 11.33 -4.48 16.87
N PRO A 59 11.51 -3.16 16.64
CA PRO A 59 11.03 -2.48 15.46
C PRO A 59 11.34 -3.20 14.15
N TRP A 60 10.34 -3.29 13.28
CA TRP A 60 10.50 -3.85 11.94
C TRP A 60 9.70 -3.08 10.90
N ILE A 61 10.15 -3.16 9.65
CA ILE A 61 9.46 -2.64 8.48
C ILE A 61 9.60 -3.63 7.33
N VAL A 62 8.51 -3.80 6.58
CA VAL A 62 8.48 -4.57 5.34
C VAL A 62 7.82 -3.75 4.25
N ALA A 63 8.22 -3.99 3.01
CA ALA A 63 7.68 -3.27 1.86
C ALA A 63 7.57 -4.16 0.62
N PHE A 64 6.50 -3.94 -0.14
CA PHE A 64 6.44 -4.28 -1.55
C PHE A 64 6.77 -3.02 -2.36
N VAL A 65 7.62 -3.16 -3.38
CA VAL A 65 8.08 -2.05 -4.23
C VAL A 65 8.02 -2.49 -5.67
N ASP A 66 7.37 -1.70 -6.52
CA ASP A 66 7.41 -1.87 -7.97
C ASP A 66 7.47 -0.49 -8.63
N ARG A 67 8.66 -0.10 -9.09
CA ARG A 67 8.87 1.21 -9.72
C ARG A 67 8.51 1.23 -11.21
N THR A 68 8.08 0.09 -11.76
CA THR A 68 7.70 -0.01 -13.18
C THR A 68 6.24 0.36 -13.43
N CYS A 69 5.40 0.38 -12.39
CA CYS A 69 4.02 0.87 -12.47
C CYS A 69 3.91 2.39 -12.33
N ARG A 70 5.03 3.12 -12.46
CA ARG A 70 5.01 4.58 -12.40
C ARG A 70 4.08 5.18 -13.47
N PRO A 71 3.38 6.27 -13.14
CA PRO A 71 3.44 7.03 -11.88
C PRO A 71 2.33 6.64 -10.88
N GLU A 72 1.78 5.42 -10.98
CA GLU A 72 0.83 4.87 -10.01
C GLU A 72 1.50 4.54 -8.67
N THR A 73 0.78 3.85 -7.77
CA THR A 73 1.29 3.46 -6.45
C THR A 73 2.42 2.43 -6.54
N GLU A 74 3.64 2.89 -6.31
CA GLU A 74 4.86 2.07 -6.41
C GLU A 74 5.15 1.27 -5.14
N VAL A 75 4.82 1.80 -3.96
CA VAL A 75 5.29 1.25 -2.68
C VAL A 75 4.15 1.01 -1.70
N TRP A 76 4.15 -0.16 -1.09
CA TRP A 76 3.26 -0.51 0.01
C TRP A 76 4.10 -0.95 1.20
N ILE A 77 3.86 -0.36 2.37
CA ILE A 77 4.63 -0.62 3.59
C ILE A 77 3.74 -1.15 4.71
N ALA A 78 4.34 -1.92 5.60
CA ALA A 78 3.81 -2.23 6.91
C ALA A 78 4.95 -2.21 7.92
N ALA A 79 4.68 -1.73 9.13
CA ALA A 79 5.68 -1.64 10.18
C ALA A 79 5.12 -1.99 11.56
N SER A 80 6.00 -2.41 12.46
CA SER A 80 5.63 -2.88 13.80
C SER A 80 4.94 -1.81 14.65
N TRP A 81 5.42 -0.56 14.54
CA TRP A 81 4.91 0.59 15.29
C TRP A 81 3.51 1.05 14.84
N GLU A 82 2.95 0.41 13.81
CA GLU A 82 1.56 0.64 13.38
C GLU A 82 0.57 -0.17 14.22
N HIS A 83 0.99 -1.23 14.92
CA HIS A 83 0.09 -2.06 15.73
C HIS A 83 0.13 -1.72 17.20
N ASP A 84 1.32 -1.90 17.77
CA ASP A 84 1.59 -1.69 19.17
C ASP A 84 2.61 -0.57 19.21
N THR A 85 2.16 0.67 19.06
CA THR A 85 3.03 1.82 19.27
C THR A 85 3.49 1.76 20.73
N PRO A 86 4.79 1.54 21.01
CA PRO A 86 5.26 1.49 22.38
C PRO A 86 4.95 2.82 23.09
N ALA A 87 4.63 2.76 24.38
CA ALA A 87 4.24 3.94 25.15
C ALA A 87 5.40 4.94 25.34
N ASP A 88 6.64 4.49 25.17
CA ASP A 88 7.85 5.31 25.23
C ASP A 88 8.43 5.53 23.82
N ASP A 89 9.28 6.54 23.68
CA ASP A 89 9.89 6.92 22.40
C ASP A 89 11.23 6.18 22.12
N SER A 90 11.58 5.18 22.92
CA SER A 90 12.88 4.49 22.86
C SER A 90 13.11 3.73 21.54
N TRP A 91 12.04 3.37 20.85
CA TRP A 91 12.05 2.67 19.56
C TRP A 91 12.23 3.61 18.35
N LEU A 92 12.01 4.93 18.52
CA LEU A 92 12.01 5.90 17.42
C LEU A 92 13.34 5.94 16.65
N PRO A 93 14.53 5.95 17.29
CA PRO A 93 15.78 5.98 16.57
C PRO A 93 15.95 4.77 15.63
N GLN A 94 15.55 3.58 16.10
CA GLN A 94 15.60 2.38 15.28
C GLN A 94 14.59 2.44 14.13
N ALA A 95 13.38 2.94 14.36
CA ALA A 95 12.39 3.12 13.30
C ALA A 95 12.87 4.13 12.24
N ASP A 96 13.52 5.21 12.66
CA ASP A 96 14.13 6.20 11.75
C ASP A 96 15.19 5.56 10.86
N ASP A 97 16.10 4.77 11.45
CA ASP A 97 17.14 4.05 10.71
C ASP A 97 16.55 3.03 9.73
N LEU A 98 15.49 2.34 10.13
CA LEU A 98 14.78 1.38 9.28
C LEU A 98 14.12 2.05 8.08
N VAL A 99 13.43 3.18 8.28
CA VAL A 99 12.80 3.96 7.20
C VAL A 99 13.86 4.52 6.24
N ARG A 100 14.95 5.10 6.77
CA ARG A 100 16.07 5.58 5.94
C ARG A 100 16.69 4.44 5.14
N SER A 101 16.92 3.29 5.77
CA SER A 101 17.49 2.13 5.09
C SER A 101 16.56 1.60 4.00
N LEU A 102 15.25 1.60 4.23
CA LEU A 102 14.28 1.14 3.23
C LEU A 102 14.29 2.05 2.01
N LEU A 103 14.18 3.36 2.21
CA LEU A 103 14.16 4.33 1.11
C LEU A 103 15.47 4.36 0.34
N LYS A 104 16.61 4.14 1.02
CA LYS A 104 17.91 3.96 0.36
C LYS A 104 17.95 2.72 -0.54
N GLU A 105 17.26 1.64 -0.20
CA GLU A 105 17.15 0.47 -1.09
C GLU A 105 16.16 0.75 -2.23
N ILE A 106 15.04 1.42 -1.96
CA ILE A 106 14.07 1.83 -3.00
C ILE A 106 14.73 2.73 -4.05
N SER A 107 15.60 3.66 -3.63
CA SER A 107 16.29 4.56 -4.56
C SER A 107 17.25 3.84 -5.52
N LYS A 108 17.64 2.60 -5.22
CA LYS A 108 18.49 1.78 -6.09
C LYS A 108 17.68 0.91 -7.06
N ALA A 109 16.37 0.76 -6.83
CA ALA A 109 15.53 -0.05 -7.70
C ALA A 109 15.45 0.58 -9.10
N GLU A 110 15.59 -0.27 -10.12
CA GLU A 110 15.54 0.15 -11.51
C GLU A 110 14.21 0.84 -11.81
N ILE A 111 14.30 2.00 -12.44
CA ILE A 111 13.17 2.68 -13.04
C ILE A 111 13.25 2.30 -14.50
N ILE A 112 12.32 1.46 -14.96
CA ILE A 112 12.09 1.30 -16.38
C ILE A 112 11.07 2.38 -16.72
N PRO A 113 11.44 3.44 -17.46
CA PRO A 113 10.44 4.37 -17.94
C PRO A 113 9.48 3.55 -18.79
N GLN A 114 8.21 3.43 -18.38
CA GLN A 114 7.22 3.01 -19.35
C GLN A 114 7.30 4.03 -20.48
N ALA A 115 7.66 3.58 -21.68
CA ALA A 115 7.65 4.41 -22.85
C ALA A 115 6.25 5.00 -22.96
N SER A 116 6.12 6.27 -22.58
CA SER A 116 4.93 7.05 -22.86
C SER A 116 4.74 6.97 -24.36
N SER A 117 3.73 6.21 -24.81
CA SER A 117 3.25 6.37 -26.17
C SER A 117 2.97 7.85 -26.33
N PRO A 118 3.63 8.56 -27.26
CA PRO A 118 3.38 9.98 -27.41
C PRO A 118 1.91 10.10 -27.79
N ILE A 119 1.11 10.69 -26.90
CA ILE A 119 -0.20 11.20 -27.28
C ILE A 119 0.13 12.35 -28.24
N THR A 120 0.21 12.02 -29.52
CA THR A 120 0.37 12.98 -30.59
C THR A 120 -0.87 13.84 -30.64
N GLY A 121 -0.78 15.02 -30.04
CA GLY A 121 -1.41 16.25 -30.54
C GLY A 121 -2.91 16.44 -30.33
N SER A 122 -3.21 17.65 -29.84
CA SER A 122 -4.47 18.39 -29.93
C SER A 122 -5.62 17.94 -29.02
N ASP A 123 -5.82 18.67 -27.93
CA ASP A 123 -6.75 19.80 -28.02
C ASP A 123 -6.54 20.79 -26.89
N LYS A 124 -6.72 22.07 -27.23
CA LYS A 124 -6.71 23.21 -26.33
C LYS A 124 -7.47 22.88 -25.06
N SER A 125 -6.77 22.86 -23.93
CA SER A 125 -7.37 22.71 -22.61
C SER A 125 -8.26 23.93 -22.34
N THR A 126 -9.55 23.80 -22.64
CA THR A 126 -10.59 24.56 -21.97
C THR A 126 -10.42 24.26 -20.49
N SER A 127 -9.99 25.25 -19.72
CA SER A 127 -9.91 25.19 -18.27
C SER A 127 -11.29 24.82 -17.73
N LEU A 128 -11.48 23.56 -17.35
CA LEU A 128 -12.62 23.15 -16.56
C LEU A 128 -12.46 23.84 -15.18
N PRO A 129 -13.51 24.50 -14.68
CA PRO A 129 -13.43 25.20 -13.40
C PRO A 129 -13.10 24.19 -12.30
N ALA A 130 -12.22 24.61 -11.39
CA ALA A 130 -11.79 23.88 -10.21
C ALA A 130 -12.92 23.78 -9.18
N ASP A 131 -14.01 23.10 -9.54
CA ASP A 131 -15.10 22.78 -8.64
C ASP A 131 -15.32 21.25 -8.64
N THR A 132 -14.47 20.54 -7.92
CA THR A 132 -14.75 19.16 -7.50
C THR A 132 -14.67 19.04 -5.99
N ASN A 133 -15.80 19.38 -5.38
CA ASN A 133 -16.18 18.81 -4.10
C ASN A 133 -16.35 17.29 -4.28
N GLY A 134 -15.26 16.54 -4.06
CA GLY A 134 -15.25 15.09 -3.98
C GLY A 134 -14.62 14.37 -5.18
N ASN A 135 -13.90 13.29 -4.86
CA ASN A 135 -13.20 12.32 -5.72
C ASN A 135 -11.85 12.75 -6.30
N GLY A 136 -10.77 12.43 -5.56
CA GLY A 136 -9.68 11.51 -5.96
C GLY A 136 -8.97 11.65 -7.32
N SER A 137 -9.26 12.66 -8.12
CA SER A 137 -8.53 12.95 -9.35
C SER A 137 -7.16 13.49 -8.97
N VAL A 138 -6.12 12.68 -9.18
CA VAL A 138 -4.74 13.20 -9.22
C VAL A 138 -4.73 14.27 -10.30
N ASP A 139 -4.43 15.51 -9.91
CA ASP A 139 -4.27 16.61 -10.85
C ASP A 139 -3.28 16.18 -11.95
N ARG A 140 -3.62 16.39 -13.22
CA ARG A 140 -2.79 15.94 -14.36
C ARG A 140 -1.37 16.44 -14.22
N ASP A 141 -1.21 17.66 -13.71
CA ASP A 141 0.08 18.28 -13.51
C ASP A 141 0.89 17.57 -12.41
N GLN A 142 0.24 16.97 -11.40
CA GLN A 142 0.91 16.14 -10.39
C GLN A 142 1.30 14.77 -10.93
N TYR A 143 0.45 14.16 -11.75
CA TYR A 143 0.79 12.93 -12.46
C TYR A 143 2.04 13.12 -13.33
N GLU A 144 2.09 14.20 -14.11
CA GLU A 144 3.24 14.54 -14.95
C GLU A 144 4.48 14.86 -14.11
N LYS A 145 4.35 15.65 -13.04
CA LYS A 145 5.46 15.91 -12.10
C LYS A 145 6.03 14.63 -11.49
N HIS A 146 5.17 13.67 -11.11
CA HIS A 146 5.63 12.40 -10.58
C HIS A 146 6.37 11.60 -11.65
N LEU A 147 5.77 11.46 -12.84
CA LEU A 147 6.34 10.72 -13.95
C LEU A 147 7.74 11.25 -14.33
N MET A 148 7.91 12.57 -14.38
CA MET A 148 9.17 13.22 -14.75
C MET A 148 10.22 13.23 -13.63
N ASN A 149 9.82 13.05 -12.37
CA ASN A 149 10.74 13.06 -11.24
C ASN A 149 11.00 11.65 -10.69
N GLU A 150 12.04 11.02 -11.20
CA GLU A 150 12.54 9.70 -10.79
C GLU A 150 13.00 9.59 -9.34
N LYS A 151 13.16 10.71 -8.62
CA LYS A 151 13.55 10.72 -7.20
C LYS A 151 12.36 10.62 -6.26
N VAL A 152 11.14 10.80 -6.78
CA VAL A 152 9.90 10.68 -6.02
C VAL A 152 9.33 9.27 -6.21
N VAL A 153 8.67 8.78 -5.18
CA VAL A 153 7.99 7.50 -5.18
C VAL A 153 6.62 7.66 -4.54
N LEU A 154 5.59 7.10 -5.16
CA LEU A 154 4.24 7.13 -4.60
C LEU A 154 4.01 5.95 -3.67
N LEU A 155 3.74 6.25 -2.39
CA LEU A 155 3.34 5.25 -1.40
C LEU A 155 1.81 5.07 -1.45
N GLY A 156 1.36 3.84 -1.21
CA GLY A 156 -0.05 3.53 -1.02
C GLY A 156 -0.58 4.09 0.29
N ALA A 157 -1.70 3.55 0.79
CA ALA A 157 -2.22 3.99 2.08
C ALA A 157 -1.21 3.71 3.22
N VAL A 158 -0.61 4.78 3.74
CA VAL A 158 0.37 4.75 4.83
C VAL A 158 -0.31 5.00 6.18
N HIS A 159 0.08 4.26 7.21
CA HIS A 159 -0.42 4.48 8.56
C HIS A 159 0.09 5.81 9.15
N SER A 160 -0.71 6.50 9.96
CA SER A 160 -0.39 7.82 10.52
C SER A 160 0.91 7.83 11.34
N SER A 161 1.21 6.76 12.09
CA SER A 161 2.48 6.63 12.83
C SER A 161 3.68 6.59 11.89
N THR A 162 3.57 5.92 10.74
CA THR A 162 4.63 5.92 9.71
C THR A 162 4.73 7.26 8.98
N VAL A 163 3.60 7.95 8.74
CA VAL A 163 3.60 9.33 8.21
C VAL A 163 4.35 10.28 9.16
N ALA A 164 4.16 10.15 10.48
CA ALA A 164 4.86 10.97 11.46
C ALA A 164 6.39 10.82 11.37
N ILE A 165 6.87 9.58 11.16
CA ILE A 165 8.30 9.30 10.95
C ILE A 165 8.79 9.94 9.65
N LEU A 166 8.09 9.71 8.53
CA LEU A 166 8.45 10.29 7.23
C LEU A 166 8.51 11.83 7.29
N LYS A 167 7.55 12.45 7.98
CA LYS A 167 7.51 13.90 8.18
C LYS A 167 8.69 14.39 9.02
N ARG A 168 8.97 13.74 10.16
CA ARG A 168 10.12 14.08 11.03
C ARG A 168 11.44 13.99 10.29
N LEU A 169 11.57 13.00 9.42
CA LEU A 169 12.78 12.77 8.61
C LEU A 169 12.89 13.69 7.38
N GLY A 170 11.88 14.55 7.12
CA GLY A 170 11.89 15.45 5.96
C GLY A 170 11.74 14.72 4.62
N LEU A 171 11.08 13.57 4.60
CA LEU A 171 10.95 12.68 3.44
C LEU A 171 9.61 12.81 2.70
N LEU A 172 8.71 13.68 3.18
CA LEU A 172 7.44 13.97 2.52
C LEU A 172 7.59 15.23 1.66
N ASP A 173 7.21 15.11 0.40
CA ASP A 173 7.12 16.24 -0.51
C ASP A 173 5.77 16.93 -0.33
N SER A 174 5.78 18.11 0.30
CA SER A 174 4.57 18.92 0.53
C SER A 174 3.92 19.46 -0.76
N SER A 175 4.59 19.36 -1.91
CA SER A 175 4.02 19.78 -3.21
C SER A 175 3.08 18.76 -3.83
N PHE A 176 3.05 17.51 -3.33
CA PHE A 176 2.12 16.46 -3.76
C PHE A 176 0.86 16.42 -2.90
N VAL A 177 -0.30 16.32 -3.54
CA VAL A 177 -1.60 16.18 -2.85
C VAL A 177 -1.69 14.78 -2.22
N GLY A 178 -2.32 14.71 -1.04
CA GLY A 178 -2.55 13.45 -0.32
C GLY A 178 -1.67 13.26 0.92
N SER A 179 -0.60 14.06 1.08
CA SER A 179 0.24 14.05 2.28
C SER A 179 -0.52 14.42 3.56
N ASP A 180 -1.55 15.27 3.45
CA ASP A 180 -2.37 15.74 4.56
C ASP A 180 -3.84 15.26 4.51
N ILE A 181 -4.17 14.27 3.66
CA ILE A 181 -5.54 13.75 3.54
C ILE A 181 -5.67 12.48 4.38
N PRO A 182 -6.41 12.50 5.51
CA PRO A 182 -6.59 11.31 6.32
C PRO A 182 -7.44 10.27 5.58
N TYR A 183 -6.88 9.07 5.41
CA TYR A 183 -7.62 7.91 4.88
C TYR A 183 -8.10 7.03 6.04
N GLN A 184 -9.39 7.09 6.34
CA GLN A 184 -9.99 6.27 7.40
C GLN A 184 -10.42 4.91 6.85
N LYS A 185 -9.96 3.83 7.50
CA LYS A 185 -10.35 2.46 7.19
C LYS A 185 -11.31 1.97 8.27
N TYR A 186 -12.51 1.56 7.87
CA TYR A 186 -13.47 0.90 8.75
C TYR A 186 -13.45 -0.60 8.49
N ILE A 187 -13.34 -1.38 9.56
CA ILE A 187 -13.30 -2.84 9.50
C ILE A 187 -14.44 -3.34 10.36
N PHE A 188 -15.34 -4.06 9.72
CA PHE A 188 -16.52 -4.61 10.36
C PHE A 188 -16.26 -6.08 10.68
N ASP A 189 -16.36 -6.44 11.95
CA ASP A 189 -16.40 -7.84 12.35
C ASP A 189 -17.81 -8.37 12.16
N LEU A 190 -18.03 -9.10 11.07
CA LEU A 190 -19.33 -9.63 10.71
C LEU A 190 -19.59 -11.02 11.31
N ARG A 191 -18.69 -11.55 12.15
CA ARG A 191 -18.79 -12.93 12.66
C ARG A 191 -19.98 -13.15 13.58
N ASN A 192 -20.40 -12.13 14.33
CA ASN A 192 -21.40 -12.29 15.39
C ASN A 192 -22.65 -11.40 15.26
N ASP A 193 -22.66 -10.37 14.39
CA ASP A 193 -23.67 -9.29 14.45
C ASP A 193 -24.43 -9.00 13.15
N VAL A 194 -24.26 -9.82 12.10
CA VAL A 194 -25.12 -9.68 10.91
C VAL A 194 -26.42 -10.46 11.15
N VAL A 195 -27.35 -9.83 11.85
CA VAL A 195 -28.73 -10.28 11.87
C VAL A 195 -29.35 -9.92 10.51
N PRO A 196 -29.79 -10.89 9.69
CA PRO A 196 -30.49 -10.58 8.46
C PRO A 196 -31.74 -9.77 8.80
N GLY A 197 -31.84 -8.56 8.24
CA GLY A 197 -33.04 -7.76 8.37
C GLY A 197 -34.26 -8.49 7.80
N SER A 198 -35.46 -8.18 8.30
CA SER A 198 -36.68 -8.66 7.66
C SER A 198 -36.78 -8.07 6.25
N LEU A 199 -36.91 -8.94 5.24
CA LEU A 199 -37.17 -8.49 3.87
C LEU A 199 -38.63 -8.07 3.70
N PRO A 200 -38.94 -7.12 2.78
CA PRO A 200 -40.31 -6.82 2.39
C PRO A 200 -41.05 -8.05 1.85
N PRO A 201 -42.40 -8.08 1.90
CA PRO A 201 -43.19 -9.17 1.35
C PRO A 201 -42.84 -9.46 -0.12
N GLY A 202 -42.63 -10.73 -0.46
CA GLY A 202 -42.29 -11.18 -1.81
C GLY A 202 -40.80 -11.26 -2.14
N PHE A 203 -39.90 -10.88 -1.21
CA PHE A 203 -38.46 -10.95 -1.39
C PHE A 203 -37.82 -12.09 -0.58
N VAL A 204 -36.79 -12.72 -1.14
CA VAL A 204 -35.98 -13.76 -0.49
C VAL A 204 -34.49 -13.44 -0.64
N TYR A 205 -33.69 -13.72 0.38
CA TYR A 205 -32.24 -13.60 0.28
C TYR A 205 -31.71 -14.60 -0.76
N GLY A 206 -30.84 -14.13 -1.66
CA GLY A 206 -30.14 -15.01 -2.60
C GLY A 206 -29.21 -15.97 -1.86
N LYS A 207 -29.12 -17.22 -2.34
CA LYS A 207 -28.12 -18.18 -1.84
C LYS A 207 -26.76 -17.83 -2.43
N VAL A 208 -25.78 -17.58 -1.58
CA VAL A 208 -24.37 -17.49 -2.00
C VAL A 208 -23.81 -18.90 -1.99
N ASP A 209 -23.35 -19.39 -3.14
CA ASP A 209 -22.67 -20.69 -3.24
C ASP A 209 -21.25 -20.54 -2.63
N PRO A 210 -20.87 -21.32 -1.61
CA PRO A 210 -19.57 -21.21 -0.96
C PRO A 210 -18.39 -21.66 -1.84
N ASN A 211 -18.63 -22.18 -3.04
CA ASN A 211 -17.58 -22.61 -3.95
C ASN A 211 -17.02 -21.42 -4.78
N PRO A 212 -15.73 -21.04 -4.65
CA PRO A 212 -15.18 -19.81 -5.22
C PRO A 212 -14.93 -19.86 -6.74
N ALA A 213 -15.54 -20.81 -7.45
CA ALA A 213 -15.47 -20.86 -8.91
C ALA A 213 -16.38 -19.79 -9.52
N TRP A 214 -15.92 -18.54 -9.54
CA TRP A 214 -16.50 -17.49 -10.37
C TRP A 214 -16.40 -17.89 -11.85
N LYS A 215 -17.38 -18.66 -12.33
CA LYS A 215 -17.68 -18.76 -13.76
C LYS A 215 -18.78 -17.77 -14.07
N ALA A 216 -18.40 -16.58 -14.49
CA ALA A 216 -19.31 -15.70 -15.22
C ALA A 216 -19.58 -16.35 -16.57
N VAL A 217 -20.74 -17.02 -16.70
CA VAL A 217 -21.27 -17.42 -18.00
C VAL A 217 -22.10 -16.24 -18.49
N TRP A 218 -21.58 -15.52 -19.48
CA TRP A 218 -22.40 -14.63 -20.29
C TRP A 218 -23.16 -15.48 -21.31
N ARG A 219 -24.46 -15.18 -21.49
CA ARG A 219 -25.33 -15.83 -22.48
C ARG A 219 -24.82 -15.61 -23.90
#